data_AF-A0A0M8YBG3-F1
#
_entry.id   AF-A0A0M8YBG3-F1
#
_cell.length_a   1.000
_cell.length_b   1.000
_cell.length_c   1.000
_cell.angle_alpha   90.00
_cell.angle_beta   90.00
_cell.angle_gamma   90.00
#
_symmetry.space_group_name_H-M   'P 1'
#
loop_
_entity.id
_entity.type
_entity.pdbx_description
1 polymer ?
#
loop_
_entity_poly.entity_id
_entity_poly.type
_entity_poly.pdbx_seq_one_letter_code
_entity_poly.pdbx_strand_id
1 'polypeptide(L)'
;MWAWLWRLLKRPDDQRVMGYDVRRDENGKLMWLDTESNWRDFTDRTDREVAREVDYRGPNLLPFNRPSGMAADQADWNLWWLDTFERHRRYQDNPERYIAYSVRARREAGLPELIRPEERPS
;
A
#
# COMPACT_ATOMS: atom_id res chain seq x y z
N MET A 1 -23.04 -25.83 10.24
CA MET A 1 -21.88 -25.02 10.65
C MET A 1 -20.80 -25.20 9.58
N TRP A 2 -20.86 -24.43 8.49
CA TRP A 2 -20.06 -24.64 7.29
C TRP A 2 -19.47 -23.29 6.86
N ALA A 3 -18.24 -22.99 7.28
CA ALA A 3 -17.57 -21.77 6.82
C ALA A 3 -16.04 -21.80 7.00
N TRP A 4 -15.33 -22.89 6.71
CA TRP A 4 -13.85 -22.86 6.69
C TRP A 4 -13.27 -23.87 5.70
N LEU A 5 -13.33 -23.56 4.39
CA LEU A 5 -12.58 -24.28 3.36
C LEU A 5 -12.38 -23.46 2.07
N TRP A 6 -12.04 -22.17 2.18
CA TRP A 6 -11.68 -21.31 1.03
C TRP A 6 -10.19 -20.99 0.94
N ARG A 7 -9.34 -21.73 1.65
CA ARG A 7 -7.88 -21.56 1.58
C ARG A 7 -7.31 -22.71 0.76
N LEU A 8 -6.69 -22.39 -0.39
CA LEU A 8 -5.92 -23.28 -1.29
C LEU A 8 -6.62 -23.92 -2.50
N LEU A 9 -7.37 -23.16 -3.30
CA LEU A 9 -7.52 -23.50 -4.71
C LEU A 9 -7.15 -22.29 -5.55
N LYS A 10 -5.96 -22.32 -6.17
CA LYS A 10 -5.61 -21.37 -7.24
C LYS A 10 -6.69 -21.48 -8.31
N ARG A 11 -7.31 -20.37 -8.66
CA ARG A 11 -8.26 -20.35 -9.78
C ARG A 11 -7.46 -20.47 -11.08
N PRO A 12 -8.04 -21.03 -12.16
CA PRO A 12 -7.36 -21.17 -13.46
C PRO A 12 -6.79 -19.84 -14.00
N ASP A 13 -7.36 -18.72 -13.58
CA ASP A 13 -7.02 -17.36 -14.03
C ASP A 13 -5.96 -16.67 -13.15
N ASP A 14 -5.44 -17.34 -12.12
CA ASP A 14 -4.39 -16.81 -11.26
C ASP A 14 -3.05 -16.86 -12.01
N GLN A 15 -2.49 -15.70 -12.30
CA GLN A 15 -1.25 -15.53 -13.04
C GLN A 15 -0.18 -14.86 -12.19
N ARG A 16 1.09 -15.10 -12.51
CA ARG A 16 2.19 -14.35 -11.92
C ARG A 16 2.65 -13.28 -12.91
N VAL A 17 2.48 -12.01 -12.55
CA VAL A 17 2.89 -10.86 -13.39
C VAL A 17 3.91 -10.05 -12.61
N MET A 18 5.10 -9.85 -13.19
CA MET A 18 6.19 -9.07 -12.59
C MET A 18 6.54 -9.52 -11.15
N GLY A 19 6.44 -10.81 -10.86
CA GLY A 19 6.73 -11.39 -9.55
C GLY A 19 5.53 -11.52 -8.61
N TYR A 20 4.38 -10.94 -8.94
CA TYR A 20 3.19 -10.90 -8.07
C TYR A 20 2.08 -11.82 -8.53
N ASP A 21 1.38 -12.41 -7.55
CA ASP A 21 0.18 -13.19 -7.82
C ASP A 21 -1.00 -12.25 -8.12
N VAL A 22 -1.57 -12.35 -9.30
CA VAL A 22 -2.68 -11.51 -9.77
C VAL A 22 -3.80 -12.37 -10.37
N ARG A 23 -5.02 -11.85 -10.34
CA ARG A 23 -6.16 -12.36 -11.10
C ARG A 23 -6.80 -11.25 -11.92
N ARG A 24 -7.65 -11.59 -12.88
CA ARG A 24 -8.59 -10.62 -13.46
C ARG A 24 -9.93 -10.70 -12.74
N ASP A 25 -10.56 -9.55 -12.53
CA ASP A 25 -11.96 -9.49 -12.10
C ASP A 25 -12.91 -9.77 -13.28
N GLU A 26 -14.22 -9.75 -13.00
CA GLU A 26 -15.28 -10.00 -13.98
C GLU A 26 -15.28 -9.00 -15.15
N ASN A 27 -14.67 -7.81 -14.97
CA ASN A 27 -14.53 -6.78 -15.99
C ASN A 27 -13.17 -6.84 -16.71
N GLY A 28 -12.37 -7.89 -16.45
CA GLY A 28 -11.05 -8.07 -17.03
C GLY A 28 -9.96 -7.21 -16.39
N LYS A 29 -10.24 -6.50 -15.30
CA LYS A 29 -9.27 -5.64 -14.60
C LYS A 29 -8.34 -6.50 -13.74
N LEU A 30 -7.05 -6.18 -13.76
CA LEU A 30 -6.06 -6.87 -12.93
C LEU A 30 -6.21 -6.50 -11.45
N MET A 31 -6.29 -7.54 -10.62
CA MET A 31 -6.41 -7.49 -9.16
C MET A 31 -5.26 -8.27 -8.54
N TRP A 32 -4.66 -7.70 -7.50
CA TRP A 32 -3.55 -8.27 -6.75
C TRP A 32 -4.14 -9.17 -5.66
N LEU A 33 -3.73 -10.44 -5.67
CA LEU A 33 -4.24 -11.44 -4.75
C LEU A 33 -3.66 -11.23 -3.35
N ASP A 34 -4.46 -11.51 -2.32
CA ASP A 34 -4.02 -11.55 -0.92
C ASP A 34 -3.32 -12.90 -0.62
N THR A 35 -2.19 -13.13 -1.28
CA THR A 35 -1.31 -14.29 -1.03
C THR A 35 -0.24 -13.94 -0.01
N GLU A 36 0.32 -14.95 0.66
CA GLU A 36 1.39 -14.74 1.64
C GLU A 36 2.65 -14.11 1.01
N SER A 37 2.94 -14.43 -0.26
CA SER A 37 4.07 -13.83 -0.98
C SER A 37 3.84 -12.33 -1.22
N ASN A 38 2.68 -11.97 -1.79
CA ASN A 38 2.33 -10.58 -2.03
C ASN A 38 2.24 -9.80 -0.71
N TRP A 39 1.74 -10.44 0.35
CA TRP A 39 1.67 -9.86 1.69
C TRP A 39 3.06 -9.49 2.21
N ARG A 40 4.02 -10.43 2.17
CA ARG A 40 5.41 -10.18 2.60
C ARG A 40 6.06 -9.06 1.80
N ASP A 41 5.95 -9.09 0.48
CA ASP A 41 6.53 -8.05 -0.38
C ASP A 41 5.94 -6.66 -0.05
N PHE A 42 4.64 -6.63 0.24
CA PHE A 42 3.95 -5.42 0.66
C PHE A 42 4.40 -4.92 2.03
N THR A 43 4.49 -5.77 3.06
CA THR A 43 4.94 -5.34 4.39
C THR A 43 6.38 -4.86 4.36
N ASP A 44 7.28 -5.60 3.71
CA ASP A 44 8.69 -5.22 3.56
C ASP A 44 8.86 -3.89 2.83
N ARG A 45 8.01 -3.61 1.83
CA ARG A 45 7.98 -2.31 1.16
C ARG A 45 7.44 -1.23 2.09
N THR A 46 6.31 -1.48 2.76
CA THR A 46 5.65 -0.51 3.63
C THR A 46 6.57 -0.08 4.77
N ASP A 47 7.25 -1.02 5.42
CA ASP A 47 8.17 -0.74 6.52
C ASP A 47 9.34 0.14 6.07
N ARG A 48 9.86 -0.09 4.86
CA ARG A 48 10.90 0.77 4.26
C ARG A 48 10.39 2.19 3.99
N GLU A 49 9.17 2.33 3.47
CA GLU A 49 8.60 3.65 3.18
C GLU A 49 8.28 4.42 4.49
N VAL A 50 7.79 3.72 5.52
CA VAL A 50 7.60 4.29 6.87
C VAL A 50 8.94 4.75 7.46
N ALA A 51 10.00 3.93 7.38
CA ALA A 51 11.32 4.34 7.84
C ALA A 51 11.83 5.59 7.12
N ARG A 52 11.60 5.68 5.79
CA ARG A 52 11.98 6.87 5.00
C ARG A 52 11.18 8.12 5.38
N GLU A 53 9.89 7.97 5.70
CA GLU A 53 9.05 9.07 6.21
C GLU A 53 9.53 9.53 7.60
N VAL A 54 9.89 8.61 8.49
CA VAL A 54 10.47 8.93 9.81
C VAL A 54 11.78 9.71 9.66
N ASP A 55 12.65 9.28 8.74
CA ASP A 55 13.93 9.94 8.48
C ASP A 55 13.77 11.28 7.73
N TYR A 56 12.56 11.61 7.24
CA TYR A 56 12.29 12.84 6.51
C TYR A 56 12.35 14.08 7.44
N ARG A 57 13.51 14.73 7.48
CA ARG A 57 13.74 15.97 8.23
C ARG A 57 13.22 17.20 7.47
N GLY A 58 11.91 17.43 7.47
CA GLY A 58 11.29 18.63 6.88
C GLY A 58 11.58 18.79 5.38
N PRO A 59 11.45 19.99 4.77
CA PRO A 59 11.50 20.19 3.30
C PRO A 59 12.87 19.94 2.65
N ASN A 60 13.79 19.22 3.31
CA ASN A 60 15.12 18.94 2.79
C ASN A 60 15.11 17.84 1.71
N LEU A 61 15.47 18.27 0.51
CA LEU A 61 15.48 17.58 -0.77
C LEU A 61 16.66 16.61 -0.93
N LEU A 62 17.04 15.84 0.10
CA LEU A 62 17.94 14.72 -0.16
C LEU A 62 17.13 13.65 -0.92
N PRO A 63 17.63 13.14 -2.07
CA PRO A 63 16.86 12.26 -2.96
C PRO A 63 16.40 10.95 -2.31
N PHE A 64 16.93 10.64 -1.13
CA PHE A 64 16.72 9.40 -0.39
C PHE A 64 15.47 9.40 0.51
N ASN A 65 15.00 10.56 0.99
CA ASN A 65 13.89 10.63 1.98
C ASN A 65 12.54 11.09 1.39
N ARG A 66 12.44 11.17 0.06
CA ARG A 66 11.17 11.45 -0.65
C ARG A 66 10.34 10.18 -0.87
N PRO A 67 9.00 10.27 -1.01
CA PRO A 67 8.20 9.12 -1.39
C PRO A 67 8.67 8.49 -2.70
N SER A 68 8.64 7.16 -2.79
CA SER A 68 9.06 6.47 -4.02
C SER A 68 8.19 6.89 -5.21
N GLY A 69 8.83 7.26 -6.33
CA GLY A 69 8.16 7.63 -7.58
C GLY A 69 7.71 9.09 -7.68
N MET A 70 7.98 9.93 -6.67
CA MET A 70 7.65 11.37 -6.71
C MET A 70 8.87 12.24 -7.08
N ALA A 71 8.61 13.30 -7.84
CA ALA A 71 9.59 14.35 -8.12
C ALA A 71 9.93 15.13 -6.83
N ALA A 72 11.09 15.77 -6.79
CA ALA A 72 11.59 16.40 -5.57
C ALA A 72 10.71 17.58 -5.12
N ASP A 73 10.14 18.31 -6.07
CA ASP A 73 9.18 19.40 -5.91
C ASP A 73 7.75 18.93 -5.57
N GLN A 74 7.49 17.62 -5.60
CA GLN A 74 6.19 16.99 -5.36
C GLN A 74 6.19 16.03 -4.17
N ALA A 75 7.27 16.03 -3.37
CA ALA A 75 7.44 15.11 -2.25
C ALA A 75 6.51 15.46 -1.07
N ASP A 76 5.32 14.88 -1.06
CA ASP A 76 4.37 14.96 0.06
C ASP A 76 3.97 13.53 0.49
N TRP A 77 4.50 13.10 1.65
CA TRP A 77 4.22 11.80 2.22
C TRP A 77 2.74 11.59 2.55
N ASN A 78 2.02 12.63 2.96
CA ASN A 78 0.59 12.53 3.26
C ASN A 78 -0.20 12.22 1.98
N LEU A 79 0.05 12.96 0.90
CA LEU A 79 -0.60 12.70 -0.39
C LEU A 79 -0.21 11.33 -0.96
N TRP A 80 1.06 10.94 -0.82
CA TRP A 80 1.53 9.65 -1.31
C TRP A 80 0.85 8.46 -0.63
N TRP A 81 0.69 8.51 0.69
CA TRP A 81 -0.03 7.45 1.41
C TRP A 81 -1.51 7.40 1.06
N LEU A 82 -2.16 8.56 0.91
CA LEU A 82 -3.55 8.63 0.48
C LEU A 82 -3.75 8.02 -0.91
N ASP A 83 -2.89 8.35 -1.88
CA ASP A 83 -2.92 7.72 -3.22
C ASP A 83 -2.66 6.22 -3.15
N THR A 84 -1.70 5.79 -2.31
CA THR A 84 -1.41 4.38 -2.09
C THR A 84 -2.64 3.64 -1.55
N PHE A 85 -3.39 4.23 -0.63
CA PHE A 85 -4.62 3.64 -0.09
C PHE A 85 -5.72 3.55 -1.15
N GLU A 86 -5.89 4.58 -1.98
CA GLU A 86 -6.82 4.53 -3.13
C GLU A 86 -6.44 3.44 -4.13
N ARG A 87 -5.14 3.29 -4.42
CA ARG A 87 -4.64 2.19 -5.27
C ARG A 87 -4.95 0.82 -4.67
N HIS A 88 -4.77 0.63 -3.37
CA HIS A 88 -5.15 -0.64 -2.73
C HIS A 88 -6.66 -0.89 -2.84
N ARG A 89 -7.51 0.10 -2.52
CA ARG A 89 -8.97 -0.01 -2.71
C ARG A 89 -9.33 -0.41 -4.13
N ARG A 90 -8.62 0.14 -5.12
CA ARG A 90 -8.90 -0.11 -6.53
C ARG A 90 -8.37 -1.46 -7.01
N TYR A 91 -7.22 -1.93 -6.56
CA TYR A 91 -6.52 -3.05 -7.21
C TYR A 91 -6.23 -4.24 -6.31
N GLN A 92 -6.48 -4.17 -5.00
CA GLN A 92 -6.23 -5.28 -4.08
C GLN A 92 -7.50 -6.11 -3.86
N ASP A 93 -7.38 -7.43 -3.75
CA ASP A 93 -8.52 -8.31 -3.43
C ASP A 93 -9.00 -8.14 -1.97
N ASN A 94 -8.09 -7.77 -1.06
CA ASN A 94 -8.37 -7.47 0.34
C ASN A 94 -7.75 -6.11 0.73
N PRO A 95 -8.36 -4.99 0.30
CA PRO A 95 -7.77 -3.66 0.51
C PRO A 95 -7.67 -3.29 1.99
N GLU A 96 -8.62 -3.72 2.81
CA GLU A 96 -8.69 -3.36 4.24
C GLU A 96 -7.47 -3.85 5.01
N ARG A 97 -7.04 -5.10 4.77
CA ARG A 97 -5.86 -5.67 5.44
C ARG A 97 -4.59 -4.85 5.17
N TYR A 98 -4.40 -4.44 3.92
CA TYR A 98 -3.21 -3.70 3.48
C TYR A 98 -3.22 -2.30 4.05
N ILE A 99 -4.35 -1.59 3.95
CA ILE A 99 -4.50 -0.24 4.50
C ILE A 99 -4.35 -0.26 6.03
N ALA A 100 -4.96 -1.22 6.72
CA ALA A 100 -4.85 -1.35 8.18
C ALA A 100 -3.41 -1.55 8.63
N TYR A 101 -2.62 -2.33 7.88
CA TYR A 101 -1.19 -2.50 8.17
C TYR A 101 -0.41 -1.20 8.01
N SER A 102 -0.56 -0.49 6.88
CA SER A 102 0.13 0.79 6.69
C SER A 102 -0.23 1.82 7.77
N VAL A 103 -1.51 1.91 8.14
CA VAL A 103 -1.96 2.80 9.22
C VAL A 103 -1.32 2.40 10.56
N ARG A 104 -1.34 1.11 10.90
CA ARG A 104 -0.74 0.61 12.13
C ARG A 104 0.77 0.88 12.18
N ALA A 105 1.50 0.54 11.12
CA ALA A 105 2.95 0.74 11.04
C ALA A 105 3.33 2.21 11.19
N ARG A 106 2.56 3.13 10.58
CA ARG A 106 2.78 4.58 10.74
C ARG A 106 2.52 5.06 12.17
N ARG A 107 1.45 4.58 12.82
CA ARG A 107 1.15 4.89 14.22
C ARG A 107 2.23 4.38 15.17
N GLU A 108 2.68 3.15 14.97
CA GLU A 108 3.77 2.54 15.76
C GLU A 108 5.08 3.31 15.60
N ALA A 109 5.32 3.92 14.44
CA ALA A 109 6.45 4.81 14.18
C ALA A 109 6.26 6.25 14.72
N GLY A 110 5.12 6.58 15.34
CA GLY A 110 4.83 7.91 15.87
C GLY A 110 4.56 8.99 14.81
N LEU A 111 4.24 8.58 13.58
CA LEU A 111 3.92 9.49 12.49
C LEU A 111 2.50 10.08 12.64
N PRO A 112 2.26 11.30 12.14
CA PRO A 112 0.93 11.90 12.20
C PRO A 112 -0.10 11.12 11.38
N GLU A 113 -1.34 11.17 11.85
CA GLU A 113 -2.50 10.69 11.08
C GLU A 113 -2.56 11.39 9.72
N LEU A 114 -3.06 10.68 8.70
CA LEU A 114 -3.26 11.28 7.39
C LEU A 114 -4.40 12.28 7.44
N ILE A 115 -4.20 13.43 6.82
CA ILE A 115 -5.19 14.50 6.70
C ILE A 115 -5.61 14.57 5.24
N ARG A 116 -6.91 14.49 4.96
CA ARG A 116 -7.37 14.64 3.58
C ARG A 116 -7.15 16.09 3.11
N PRO A 117 -6.94 16.34 1.80
CA PRO A 117 -6.74 17.70 1.30
C PRO A 117 -7.83 18.69 1.73
N GLU A 118 -9.08 18.23 1.82
CA GLU A 118 -10.23 19.03 2.27
C GLU A 118 -10.24 19.36 3.77
N GLU A 119 -9.44 18.67 4.58
CA GLU A 119 -9.35 18.83 6.03
C GLU A 119 -8.11 19.62 6.46
N ARG A 120 -7.24 20.02 5.52
CA ARG A 120 -6.02 20.77 5.82
C ARG A 120 -6.40 22.20 6.25
N PRO A 121 -6.02 22.66 7.46
CA PRO A 121 -6.31 24.03 7.88
C PRO A 121 -5.57 25.02 6.95
N SER A 122 -6.30 26.03 6.48
CA SER A 122 -5.79 27.12 5.62
C SER A 122 -4.69 27.95 6.27
#